data_AF-A0A962UG36-F1
#
_entry.id   AF-A0A962UG36-F1
#
_cell.length_a   1.000
_cell.length_b   1.000
_cell.length_c   1.000
_cell.angle_alpha   90.00
_cell.angle_beta   90.00
_cell.angle_gamma   90.00
#
_symmetry.space_group_name_H-M   'P 1'
#
loop_
_entity.id
_entity.type
_entity.pdbx_description
1 polymer ?
#
loop_
_entity_poly.entity_id
_entity_poly.type
_entity_poly.pdbx_seq_one_letter_code
_entity_poly.pdbx_strand_id
1 'polypeptide(L)' 'LFVENMSDPRLVQRIAHEASGVVGGTLYSDALAPAGQPGDSYIGLFRHNVPALVAAMAKN' A
#
# COMPACT_ATOMS: atom_id res chain seq x y z
N LEU A 1 -5.91 6.05 -1.49
CA LEU A 1 -4.59 6.12 -2.15
C LEU A 1 -3.59 5.28 -1.39
N PHE A 2 -2.65 4.61 -2.06
CA PHE A 2 -1.63 3.78 -1.42
C PHE A 2 -0.23 4.25 -1.78
N VAL A 3 0.71 4.08 -0.86
CA VAL A 3 2.14 4.28 -1.11
C VAL A 3 2.76 2.93 -1.40
N GLU A 4 3.55 2.84 -2.46
CA GLU A 4 4.34 1.64 -2.72
C GLU A 4 5.66 1.71 -1.97
N ASN A 5 6.13 0.59 -1.44
CA ASN A 5 7.30 0.54 -0.55
C ASN A 5 8.57 1.21 -1.13
N MET A 6 8.71 1.28 -2.45
CA MET A 6 9.86 1.90 -3.14
C MET A 6 9.56 3.27 -3.77
N SER A 7 8.34 3.79 -3.63
CA SER A 7 7.92 5.08 -4.19
C SER A 7 8.07 6.24 -3.20
N ASP A 8 8.34 7.45 -3.70
CA ASP A 8 8.38 8.67 -2.88
C ASP A 8 6.98 9.01 -2.32
N PRO A 9 6.77 8.96 -0.99
CA PRO A 9 5.45 9.14 -0.38
C PRO A 9 4.87 10.54 -0.58
N ARG A 10 5.70 11.55 -0.87
CA ARG A 10 5.27 12.96 -0.97
C ARG A 10 4.33 13.19 -2.15
N LEU A 11 4.49 12.43 -3.24
CA LEU A 11 3.61 12.55 -4.41
C LEU A 11 2.19 12.06 -4.08
N VAL A 12 2.09 10.87 -3.47
CA VAL A 12 0.81 10.27 -3.08
C VAL A 12 0.08 11.14 -2.04
N GLN A 13 0.82 11.74 -1.10
CA GLN A 13 0.27 12.67 -0.12
C GLN A 13 -0.32 13.93 -0.76
N ARG A 14 0.35 14.51 -1.77
CA ARG A 14 -0.19 15.66 -2.51
C ARG A 14 -1.48 15.30 -3.24
N ILE A 15 -1.50 14.18 -3.95
CA ILE A 15 -2.70 13.70 -4.65
C ILE A 15 -3.84 13.45 -3.65
N ALA A 16 -3.55 12.88 -2.47
CA ALA A 16 -4.54 12.65 -1.43
C ALA A 16 -5.15 13.95 -0.91
N HIS A 17 -4.32 14.97 -0.68
CA HIS A 17 -4.76 16.29 -0.25
C HIS A 17 -5.62 16.99 -1.31
N GLU A 18 -5.23 16.93 -2.58
CA GLU A 18 -5.96 17.55 -3.70
C GLU A 18 -7.28 16.84 -4.02
N ALA A 19 -7.31 15.51 -3.94
CA ALA A 19 -8.47 14.70 -4.29
C ALA A 19 -9.43 14.43 -3.11
N SER A 20 -9.19 15.02 -1.92
CA SER A 20 -9.89 14.67 -0.67
C SER A 20 -9.90 13.16 -0.37
N GLY A 21 -8.85 12.45 -0.79
CA GLY A 21 -8.72 11.01 -0.64
C GLY A 21 -7.95 10.62 0.63
N VAL A 22 -8.29 9.48 1.23
CA VAL A 22 -7.54 8.95 2.39
C VAL A 22 -6.38 8.06 1.93
N VAL A 23 -5.22 8.19 2.58
CA VAL A 23 -4.08 7.30 2.36
C VAL A 23 -4.30 6.00 3.16
N GLY A 24 -4.44 4.89 2.44
CA GLY A 24 -4.79 3.56 2.97
C GLY A 24 -3.60 2.75 3.50
N GLY A 25 -2.40 3.33 3.53
CA GLY A 25 -1.17 2.67 3.99
C GLY A 25 -0.23 2.28 2.85
N THR A 26 0.70 1.37 3.15
CA THR A 26 1.77 0.94 2.25
C THR A 26 1.50 -0.43 1.64
N LEU A 27 1.70 -0.55 0.33
CA LEU A 27 1.68 -1.81 -0.41
C LEU A 27 3.10 -2.24 -0.78
N TYR A 28 3.32 -3.54 -0.85
CA TYR A 28 4.54 -4.12 -1.42
C TYR A 28 4.34 -4.33 -2.92
N SER A 29 5.15 -3.71 -3.78
CA SER A 29 5.06 -3.85 -5.25
C SER A 29 6.36 -4.41 -5.83
N ASP A 30 7.37 -3.55 -5.94
CA ASP A 30 8.64 -3.83 -6.64
C ASP A 30 9.63 -4.66 -5.83
N ALA A 31 9.36 -4.86 -4.54
CA ALA A 31 10.20 -5.64 -3.65
C ALA A 31 9.38 -6.37 -2.58
N LEU A 32 9.85 -7.57 -2.23
CA LEU A 32 9.40 -8.28 -1.05
C LEU A 32 9.77 -7.49 0.21
N ALA A 33 9.02 -7.72 1.28
CA ALA A 33 9.40 -7.24 2.59
C ALA A 33 10.68 -7.93 3.08
N PRO A 34 11.41 -7.34 4.05
CA PRO A 34 12.50 -8.04 4.74
C PRO A 34 12.04 -9.39 5.29
N ALA A 35 12.95 -10.36 5.38
CA ALA A 35 12.65 -11.69 5.92
C ALA A 35 11.94 -11.61 7.28
N GLY A 36 10.84 -12.35 7.44
CA GLY A 36 10.01 -12.38 8.66
C GLY A 36 8.89 -11.32 8.71
N GLN A 37 8.72 -10.51 7.67
CA GLN A 37 7.64 -9.52 7.58
C GLN A 37 6.46 -10.04 6.71
N PRO A 38 5.25 -9.48 6.83
CA PRO A 38 4.05 -9.96 6.12
C PRO A 38 4.15 -10.07 4.59
N GLY A 39 5.10 -9.36 3.96
CA GLY A 39 5.37 -9.38 2.52
C GLY A 39 6.66 -10.09 2.09
N ASP A 40 7.28 -10.90 2.96
CA ASP A 40 8.61 -11.50 2.74
C ASP A 40 8.66 -12.63 1.70
N SER A 41 7.50 -13.00 1.17
CA SER A 41 7.32 -13.96 0.10
C SER A 41 6.30 -13.43 -0.89
N TYR A 42 6.33 -13.95 -2.12
CA TYR A 42 5.35 -13.55 -3.14
C TYR A 42 3.90 -13.76 -2.68
N ILE A 43 3.62 -14.88 -2.00
CA ILE A 43 2.30 -15.13 -1.43
C ILE A 43 2.01 -14.19 -0.25
N GLY A 44 3.01 -13.91 0.60
CA GLY A 44 2.89 -12.93 1.68
C GLY A 44 2.51 -11.54 1.16
N LEU A 45 3.16 -11.09 0.09
CA LEU A 45 2.88 -9.82 -0.58
C LEU A 45 1.39 -9.69 -0.92
N PHE A 46 0.79 -10.71 -1.56
CA PHE A 46 -0.64 -10.68 -1.88
C PHE A 46 -1.54 -10.82 -0.65
N ARG A 47 -1.14 -11.64 0.33
CA ARG A 47 -1.87 -11.77 1.61
C ARG A 47 -1.90 -10.46 2.40
N HIS A 48 -0.91 -9.60 2.26
CA HIS A 48 -0.89 -8.25 2.84
C HIS A 48 -1.66 -7.25 1.99
N ASN A 49 -1.38 -7.18 0.68
CA ASN A 49 -1.91 -6.14 -0.20
C ASN A 49 -3.42 -6.28 -0.46
N VAL A 50 -3.92 -7.49 -0.70
CA VAL A 50 -5.33 -7.68 -1.12
C VAL A 50 -6.31 -7.25 -0.02
N PRO A 51 -6.14 -7.66 1.26
CA PRO A 51 -7.00 -7.15 2.32
C PRO A 51 -6.94 -5.64 2.50
N ALA A 52 -5.75 -5.04 2.37
CA ALA A 52 -5.58 -3.59 2.47
C ALA A 52 -6.37 -2.85 1.37
N LEU A 53 -6.28 -3.33 0.13
CA LEU A 53 -7.03 -2.81 -1.01
C LEU A 53 -8.54 -2.94 -0.79
N VAL A 54 -9.02 -4.13 -0.42
CA VAL A 54 -10.45 -4.38 -0.18
C VAL A 54 -11.00 -3.48 0.93
N ALA A 55 -10.27 -3.37 2.05
CA ALA A 55 -10.68 -2.52 3.16
C ALA A 55 -10.73 -1.03 2.79
N ALA A 56 -9.82 -0.56 1.93
CA ALA A 56 -9.85 0.82 1.46
C ALA A 56 -11.00 1.08 0.47
N MET A 57 -11.28 0.14 -0.44
CA MET A 57 -12.40 0.26 -1.37
C MET A 57 -13.75 0.25 -0.65
N ALA A 58 -13.89 -0.52 0.43
CA ALA A 58 -15.12 -0.56 1.22
C ALA A 58 -15.38 0.70 2.08
N LYS A 59 -14.39 1.60 2.21
CA LYS A 59 -14.50 2.85 2.99
C LYS A 59 -14.85 4.09 2.15
N ASN A 60 -14.92 3.95 0.82
CA ASN A 60 -15.29 5.02 -0.11
C ASN A 60 -16.77 4.91 -0.50
#